data_AF-A0A7X6DT22-F1
#
_entry.id   AF-A0A7X6DT22-F1
#
_cell.length_a   1.000
_cell.length_b   1.000
_cell.length_c   1.000
_cell.angle_alpha   90.00
_cell.angle_beta   90.00
_cell.angle_gamma   90.00
#
_symmetry.space_group_name_H-M   'P 1'
#
loop_
_entity.id
_entity.type
_entity.pdbx_description
1 polymer ?
#
loop_
_entity_poly.entity_id
_entity_poly.type
_entity_poly.pdbx_seq_one_letter_code
_entity_poly.pdbx_strand_id
1 'polypeptide(L)'
;MAQKAGTRGVESVAENHTEMGMGKPDLKALFDLARRCGLAGRRVYIPKYKFNDSPDDRLETLIGRCKPPLLREIEHVYERDHITFYFEHSPRALFSSRFGKNKTAARFGLKIRTAARTSSAAWRAWRDWFGHRERRILEQLRDLADENGGEHEKFSATYLEIRGQIRSGQEVDMEHHAGYHNVSREIILQVVDLAKASIESCPWRLSPNDG
;
A
#
# COMPACT_ATOMS: atom_id res chain seq x y z
N MET A 1 1.07 2.09 -87.23
CA MET A 1 -0.21 2.32 -86.53
C MET A 1 0.07 2.49 -85.04
N ALA A 2 -0.64 3.43 -84.43
CA ALA A 2 -0.38 4.00 -83.11
C ALA A 2 -0.84 3.11 -81.93
N GLN A 3 -0.51 3.61 -80.72
CA GLN A 3 -1.04 3.29 -79.37
C GLN A 3 -0.25 2.19 -78.62
N LYS A 4 0.21 2.32 -77.36
CA LYS A 4 -0.12 3.12 -76.14
C LYS A 4 1.20 3.33 -75.35
N ALA A 5 1.57 4.51 -74.87
CA ALA A 5 1.12 5.20 -73.64
C ALA A 5 1.23 4.35 -72.35
N GLY A 6 2.06 4.77 -71.38
CA GLY A 6 2.08 4.16 -70.04
C GLY A 6 3.22 4.58 -69.10
N THR A 7 3.22 5.86 -68.69
CA THR A 7 3.58 6.38 -67.35
C THR A 7 4.69 5.76 -66.49
N ARG A 8 5.65 6.64 -66.15
CA ARG A 8 6.55 6.65 -64.98
C ARG A 8 5.89 6.12 -63.71
N GLY A 9 6.52 5.12 -63.08
CA GLY A 9 6.32 4.75 -61.68
C GLY A 9 7.55 5.18 -60.88
N VAL A 10 7.33 6.07 -59.92
CA VAL A 10 8.29 6.47 -58.89
C VAL A 10 8.52 5.26 -57.99
N GLU A 11 9.76 4.79 -57.86
CA GLU A 11 10.12 3.79 -56.84
C GLU A 11 9.98 4.44 -55.46
N SER A 12 8.83 4.19 -54.84
CA SER A 12 8.61 4.37 -53.41
C SER A 12 9.45 3.34 -52.67
N VAL A 13 10.48 3.80 -51.96
CA VAL A 13 11.18 3.03 -50.93
C VAL A 13 10.18 2.72 -49.83
N ALA A 14 9.53 1.55 -49.92
CA ALA A 14 8.83 0.98 -48.79
C ALA A 14 9.89 0.37 -47.86
N GLU A 15 10.23 1.11 -46.81
CA GLU A 15 10.90 0.58 -45.63
C GLU A 15 10.03 -0.55 -45.06
N ASN A 16 10.43 -1.79 -45.33
CA ASN A 16 9.94 -2.95 -44.60
C ASN A 16 10.48 -2.88 -43.17
N HIS A 17 9.84 -2.08 -42.32
CA HIS A 17 9.88 -2.27 -40.88
C HIS A 17 9.22 -3.61 -40.57
N THR A 18 10.03 -4.67 -40.64
CA THR A 18 9.65 -5.98 -40.12
C THR A 18 9.55 -5.82 -38.61
N GLU A 19 8.33 -5.75 -38.10
CA GLU A 19 8.03 -5.97 -36.69
C GLU A 19 8.72 -7.27 -36.26
N MET A 20 9.81 -7.15 -35.50
CA MET A 20 10.42 -8.29 -34.83
C MET A 20 9.49 -8.71 -33.69
N GLY A 21 8.42 -9.41 -34.04
CA GLY A 21 7.64 -10.19 -33.11
C GLY A 21 8.57 -11.23 -32.49
N MET A 22 9.10 -10.93 -31.30
CA MET A 22 9.81 -11.94 -30.51
C MET A 22 8.80 -13.03 -30.15
N GLY A 23 8.87 -14.12 -30.91
CA GLY A 23 8.12 -15.34 -30.67
C GLY A 23 8.33 -15.83 -29.24
N LYS A 24 7.35 -16.57 -28.73
CA LYS A 24 7.43 -17.27 -27.44
C LYS A 24 8.83 -17.88 -27.29
N PRO A 25 9.49 -17.73 -26.13
CA PRO A 25 10.82 -18.27 -25.94
C PRO A 25 10.80 -19.76 -26.29
N ASP A 26 11.68 -20.18 -27.20
CA ASP A 26 11.80 -21.57 -27.61
C ASP A 26 12.15 -22.39 -26.36
N LEU A 27 11.15 -23.11 -25.85
CA LEU A 27 11.26 -23.91 -24.64
C LEU A 27 12.39 -24.93 -24.78
N LYS A 28 12.65 -25.42 -26.00
CA LYS A 28 13.75 -26.35 -26.28
C LYS A 28 15.11 -25.70 -26.02
N ALA A 29 15.32 -24.47 -26.50
CA ALA A 29 16.55 -23.72 -26.24
C ALA A 29 16.77 -23.43 -24.74
N LEU A 30 15.69 -23.16 -24.00
CA LEU A 30 15.75 -22.98 -22.54
C LEU A 30 16.09 -24.29 -21.80
N PHE A 31 15.51 -25.42 -22.22
CA PHE A 31 15.85 -26.73 -21.66
C PHE A 31 17.29 -27.14 -21.94
N ASP A 32 17.78 -26.89 -23.16
CA ASP A 32 19.16 -27.19 -23.54
C ASP A 32 20.18 -26.31 -22.81
N LEU A 33 19.84 -25.05 -22.54
CA LEU A 33 20.62 -24.17 -21.67
C LEU A 33 20.62 -24.66 -20.22
N ALA A 34 19.45 -25.01 -19.67
CA ALA A 34 19.34 -25.54 -18.31
C ALA A 34 20.14 -26.83 -18.13
N ARG A 35 20.17 -27.71 -19.14
CA ARG A 35 20.98 -28.94 -19.13
C ARG A 35 22.48 -28.64 -19.17
N ARG A 36 22.93 -27.71 -20.03
CA ARG A 36 24.35 -27.28 -20.10
C ARG A 36 24.85 -26.66 -18.79
N CYS A 37 23.99 -25.94 -18.09
CA CYS A 37 24.32 -25.33 -16.80
C CYS A 37 24.14 -26.27 -15.60
N GLY A 38 23.85 -27.56 -15.79
CA GLY A 38 23.64 -28.52 -14.70
C GLY A 38 22.37 -28.30 -13.88
N LEU A 39 21.40 -27.55 -14.41
CA LEU A 39 20.15 -27.17 -13.78
C LEU A 39 18.97 -28.07 -14.19
N ALA A 40 19.19 -29.06 -15.05
CA ALA A 40 18.16 -30.03 -15.44
C ALA A 40 17.61 -30.77 -14.20
N GLY A 41 16.28 -30.76 -14.04
CA GLY A 41 15.60 -31.38 -12.89
C GLY A 41 15.59 -30.53 -11.61
N ARG A 42 16.22 -29.35 -11.58
CA ARG A 42 16.16 -28.42 -10.46
C ARG A 42 15.03 -27.39 -10.68
N ARG A 43 14.39 -26.94 -9.59
CA ARG A 43 13.45 -25.81 -9.66
C ARG A 43 14.25 -24.53 -9.91
N VAL A 44 14.33 -24.11 -11.16
CA VAL A 44 14.97 -22.84 -11.56
C VAL A 44 13.90 -21.75 -11.57
N TYR A 45 14.10 -20.71 -10.75
CA TYR A 45 13.30 -19.50 -10.84
C TYR A 45 13.77 -18.69 -12.05
N ILE A 46 12.91 -18.53 -13.04
CA ILE A 46 13.13 -17.59 -14.14
C ILE A 46 12.41 -16.30 -13.72
N PRO A 47 13.14 -15.20 -13.45
CA PRO A 47 12.51 -13.92 -13.21
C PRO A 47 11.67 -13.56 -14.44
N LYS A 48 10.38 -13.31 -14.26
CA LYS A 48 9.58 -12.74 -15.34
C LYS A 48 10.21 -11.38 -15.67
N TYR A 49 10.78 -11.24 -16.86
CA TYR A 49 11.19 -9.94 -17.37
C TYR A 49 9.95 -9.04 -17.38
N LYS A 50 10.07 -7.86 -16.75
CA LYS A 50 9.05 -6.82 -16.70
C LYS A 50 8.88 -6.23 -18.09
N PHE A 51 8.12 -6.89 -18.94
CA PHE A 51 7.60 -6.26 -20.14
C PHE A 51 6.41 -5.43 -19.70
N ASN A 52 6.53 -4.10 -19.81
CA ASN A 52 5.45 -3.13 -19.61
C ASN A 52 4.27 -3.44 -20.53
N ASP A 53 3.47 -4.45 -20.19
CA ASP A 53 2.13 -4.76 -20.70
C ASP A 53 1.58 -6.13 -20.26
N SER A 54 2.29 -6.89 -19.41
CA SER A 54 1.74 -8.17 -18.94
C SER A 54 0.50 -7.95 -18.06
N PRO A 55 -0.50 -8.85 -18.09
CA PRO A 55 -1.65 -8.79 -17.18
C PRO A 55 -1.25 -8.73 -15.69
N ASP A 56 -0.08 -9.27 -15.33
CA ASP A 56 0.48 -9.21 -13.99
C ASP A 56 1.01 -7.81 -13.65
N ASP A 57 1.59 -7.07 -14.60
CA ASP A 57 2.04 -5.70 -14.39
C ASP A 57 0.85 -4.73 -14.26
N ARG A 58 -0.21 -4.95 -15.06
CA ARG A 58 -1.48 -4.22 -14.89
C ARG A 58 -2.10 -4.50 -13.51
N LEU A 59 -1.96 -5.73 -13.01
CA LEU A 59 -2.45 -6.13 -11.70
C LEU A 59 -1.64 -5.49 -10.55
N GLU A 60 -0.31 -5.52 -10.62
CA GLU A 60 0.55 -4.84 -9.62
C GLU A 60 0.35 -3.32 -9.65
N THR A 61 0.13 -2.73 -10.83
CA THR A 61 -0.22 -1.31 -10.97
C THR A 61 -1.55 -0.99 -10.29
N LEU A 62 -2.58 -1.82 -10.48
CA LEU A 62 -3.88 -1.66 -9.83
C LEU A 62 -3.80 -1.85 -8.31
N ILE A 63 -3.04 -2.84 -7.83
CA ILE A 63 -2.80 -3.03 -6.40
C ILE A 63 -2.06 -1.81 -5.84
N GLY A 64 -1.01 -1.34 -6.52
CA GLY A 64 -0.24 -0.15 -6.14
C GLY A 64 -1.09 1.11 -6.04
N ARG A 65 -2.06 1.28 -6.94
CA ARG A 65 -3.00 2.41 -6.94
C ARG A 65 -4.06 2.32 -5.84
N CYS A 66 -4.64 1.14 -5.61
CA CYS A 66 -5.74 0.97 -4.66
C CYS A 66 -5.29 0.71 -3.22
N LYS A 67 -4.03 0.30 -3.01
CA LYS A 67 -3.51 0.00 -1.67
C LYS A 67 -3.38 1.24 -0.77
N PRO A 68 -2.79 2.38 -1.20
CA PRO A 68 -2.71 3.58 -0.38
C PRO A 68 -4.07 4.12 0.10
N PRO A 69 -5.11 4.30 -0.74
CA PRO A 69 -6.40 4.78 -0.24
C PRO A 69 -7.06 3.80 0.73
N LEU A 70 -6.91 2.48 0.51
CA LEU A 70 -7.39 1.48 1.47
C LEU A 70 -6.66 1.58 2.82
N LEU A 71 -5.35 1.86 2.82
CA LEU A 71 -4.58 2.05 4.05
C LEU A 71 -4.99 3.32 4.81
N ARG A 72 -5.33 4.40 4.10
CA ARG A 72 -5.91 5.60 4.74
C ARG A 72 -7.27 5.30 5.40
N GLU A 73 -8.10 4.48 4.76
CA GLU A 73 -9.37 4.02 5.37
C GLU A 73 -9.13 3.16 6.62
N ILE A 74 -8.11 2.30 6.61
CA ILE A 74 -7.72 1.50 7.78
C ILE A 74 -7.25 2.41 8.92
N GLU A 75 -6.39 3.39 8.62
CA GLU A 75 -5.91 4.40 9.59
C GLU A 75 -7.07 5.19 10.20
N HIS A 76 -8.03 5.62 9.39
CA HIS A 76 -9.22 6.31 9.90
C HIS A 76 -10.06 5.44 10.84
N VAL A 77 -10.22 4.15 10.54
CA VAL A 77 -10.92 3.21 11.44
C VAL A 77 -10.13 2.98 12.73
N TYR A 78 -8.81 2.94 12.65
CA TYR A 78 -7.95 2.83 13.83
C TYR A 78 -8.12 4.03 14.77
N GLU A 79 -8.10 5.26 14.22
CA GLU A 79 -8.30 6.49 15.00
C GLU A 79 -9.72 6.56 15.61
N ARG A 80 -10.75 6.30 14.79
CA ARG A 80 -12.16 6.50 15.19
C ARG A 80 -12.69 5.42 16.12
N ASP A 81 -12.36 4.16 15.86
CA ASP A 81 -12.92 3.01 16.58
C ASP A 81 -11.92 2.43 17.60
N HIS A 82 -10.71 2.99 17.71
CA HIS A 82 -9.62 2.47 18.54
C HIS A 82 -9.21 1.02 18.20
N ILE A 83 -9.46 0.56 16.97
CA ILE A 83 -9.19 -0.82 16.53
C ILE A 83 -7.79 -0.93 15.92
N THR A 84 -6.90 -1.66 16.60
CA THR A 84 -5.50 -1.84 16.14
C THR A 84 -5.37 -2.80 14.97
N PHE A 85 -6.29 -3.78 14.87
CA PHE A 85 -6.13 -4.98 14.06
C PHE A 85 -4.78 -5.70 14.25
N TYR A 86 -4.14 -5.54 15.41
CA TYR A 86 -2.86 -6.16 15.73
C TYR A 86 -2.95 -6.99 17.01
N PHE A 87 -3.51 -6.42 18.08
CA PHE A 87 -3.63 -7.06 19.40
C PHE A 87 -4.99 -7.74 19.65
N GLU A 88 -5.89 -7.71 18.67
CA GLU A 88 -7.24 -8.27 18.78
C GLU A 88 -7.24 -9.79 18.96
N HIS A 89 -8.32 -10.35 19.53
CA HIS A 89 -8.45 -11.82 19.66
C HIS A 89 -8.42 -12.53 18.29
N SER A 90 -8.97 -11.90 17.24
CA SER A 90 -8.89 -12.39 15.86
C SER A 90 -8.59 -11.26 14.87
N PRO A 91 -7.33 -10.79 14.80
CA PRO A 91 -6.98 -9.58 14.06
C PRO A 91 -7.29 -9.68 12.57
N ARG A 92 -7.00 -10.85 11.98
CA ARG A 92 -7.24 -11.10 10.56
C ARG A 92 -8.72 -11.22 10.23
N ALA A 93 -9.53 -11.82 11.11
CA ALA A 93 -10.97 -11.95 10.89
C ALA A 93 -11.65 -10.59 10.99
N LEU A 94 -11.31 -9.80 12.02
CA LEU A 94 -11.81 -8.44 12.19
C LEU A 94 -11.41 -7.54 11.02
N PHE A 95 -10.16 -7.62 10.56
CA PHE A 95 -9.73 -6.91 9.37
C PHE A 95 -10.54 -7.35 8.14
N SER A 96 -10.72 -8.66 7.93
CA SER A 96 -11.42 -9.18 6.76
C SER A 96 -12.90 -8.83 6.75
N SER A 97 -13.53 -8.70 7.91
CA SER A 97 -14.93 -8.28 8.00
C SER A 97 -15.11 -6.83 7.55
N ARG A 98 -14.11 -5.96 7.73
CA ARG A 98 -14.14 -4.53 7.35
C ARG A 98 -13.53 -4.23 5.98
N PHE A 99 -12.43 -4.89 5.64
CA PHE A 99 -11.61 -4.61 4.47
C PHE A 99 -11.34 -5.86 3.61
N GLY A 100 -12.23 -6.85 3.68
CA GLY A 100 -12.12 -8.09 2.90
C GLY A 100 -12.41 -7.90 1.41
N LYS A 101 -12.09 -8.93 0.63
CA LYS A 101 -12.14 -8.92 -0.85
C LYS A 101 -13.46 -8.39 -1.44
N ASN A 102 -14.62 -8.69 -0.84
CA ASN A 102 -15.91 -8.25 -1.36
C ASN A 102 -16.10 -6.73 -1.18
N LYS A 103 -15.74 -6.21 0.00
CA LYS A 103 -15.81 -4.77 0.30
C LYS A 103 -14.79 -4.00 -0.54
N THR A 104 -13.56 -4.51 -0.65
CA THR A 104 -12.53 -3.93 -1.52
C THR A 104 -12.92 -3.96 -3.00
N ALA A 105 -13.57 -5.03 -3.46
CA ALA A 105 -14.05 -5.14 -4.84
C ALA A 105 -15.13 -4.09 -5.14
N ALA A 106 -16.14 -3.99 -4.27
CA ALA A 106 -17.19 -2.99 -4.40
C ALA A 106 -16.63 -1.56 -4.35
N ARG A 107 -15.70 -1.31 -3.41
CA ARG A 107 -15.12 0.03 -3.19
C ARG A 107 -14.33 0.55 -4.39
N PHE A 108 -13.55 -0.31 -5.05
CA PHE A 108 -12.61 0.11 -6.09
C PHE A 108 -12.97 -0.43 -7.49
N GLY A 109 -14.14 -1.05 -7.67
CA GLY A 109 -14.55 -1.66 -8.95
C GLY A 109 -13.61 -2.79 -9.41
N LEU A 110 -13.01 -3.53 -8.46
CA LEU A 110 -12.00 -4.54 -8.77
C LEU A 110 -12.60 -5.93 -8.95
N LYS A 111 -12.01 -6.73 -9.84
CA LYS A 111 -12.26 -8.19 -9.85
C LYS A 111 -11.91 -8.80 -8.50
N ILE A 112 -12.68 -9.78 -8.04
CA ILE A 112 -12.52 -10.42 -6.71
C ILE A 112 -11.08 -10.88 -6.43
N ARG A 113 -10.39 -11.46 -7.42
CA ARG A 113 -8.98 -11.91 -7.26
C ARG A 113 -8.03 -10.74 -7.02
N THR A 114 -8.21 -9.63 -7.75
CA THR A 114 -7.43 -8.39 -7.55
C THR A 114 -7.74 -7.78 -6.20
N ALA A 115 -9.01 -7.65 -5.85
CA ALA A 115 -9.46 -7.13 -4.57
C ALA A 115 -8.90 -7.93 -3.38
N ALA A 116 -8.86 -9.26 -3.48
CA ALA A 116 -8.26 -10.13 -2.46
C ALA A 116 -6.75 -9.87 -2.28
N ARG A 117 -6.02 -9.65 -3.39
CA ARG A 117 -4.59 -9.29 -3.36
C ARG A 117 -4.39 -7.89 -2.77
N THR A 118 -5.18 -6.90 -3.17
CA THR A 118 -5.13 -5.53 -2.62
C THR A 118 -5.41 -5.53 -1.11
N SER A 119 -6.48 -6.18 -0.67
CA SER A 119 -6.84 -6.34 0.75
C SER A 119 -5.71 -7.02 1.55
N SER A 120 -5.12 -8.09 0.99
CA SER A 120 -4.02 -8.79 1.65
C SER A 120 -2.73 -7.98 1.69
N ALA A 121 -2.46 -7.18 0.64
CA ALA A 121 -1.32 -6.29 0.61
C ALA A 121 -1.46 -5.14 1.61
N ALA A 122 -2.64 -4.54 1.72
CA ALA A 122 -2.94 -3.52 2.72
C ALA A 122 -2.84 -4.10 4.15
N TRP A 123 -3.38 -5.29 4.39
CA TRP A 123 -3.24 -5.98 5.68
C TRP A 123 -1.78 -6.14 6.11
N ARG A 124 -0.92 -6.63 5.20
CA ARG A 124 0.51 -6.81 5.50
C ARG A 124 1.20 -5.48 5.77
N ALA A 125 0.95 -4.47 4.93
CA ALA A 125 1.54 -3.15 5.09
C ALA A 125 1.12 -2.49 6.41
N TRP A 126 -0.17 -2.60 6.79
CA TRP A 126 -0.67 -2.12 8.07
C TRP A 126 0.03 -2.81 9.24
N ARG A 127 0.07 -4.15 9.24
CA ARG A 127 0.69 -4.91 10.33
C ARG A 127 2.19 -4.66 10.47
N ASP A 128 2.88 -4.53 9.35
CA ASP A 128 4.31 -4.24 9.31
C ASP A 128 4.60 -2.87 9.93
N TRP A 129 3.91 -1.83 9.46
CA TRP A 129 4.00 -0.49 10.04
C TRP A 129 3.62 -0.47 11.52
N PHE A 130 2.49 -1.10 11.88
CA PHE A 130 2.01 -1.10 13.26
C PHE A 130 3.01 -1.78 14.20
N GLY A 131 3.54 -2.94 13.80
CA GLY A 131 4.50 -3.70 14.59
C GLY A 131 5.84 -2.98 14.79
N HIS A 132 6.31 -2.24 13.78
CA HIS A 132 7.62 -1.59 13.79
C HIS A 132 7.62 -0.12 14.24
N ARG A 133 6.49 0.58 14.08
CA ARG A 133 6.36 2.02 14.37
C ARG A 133 5.37 2.25 15.49
N GLU A 134 4.11 1.89 15.26
CA GLU A 134 3.01 2.27 16.16
C GLU A 134 3.13 1.65 17.55
N ARG A 135 3.52 0.38 17.62
CA ARG A 135 3.68 -0.34 18.88
C ARG A 135 4.61 0.40 19.84
N ARG A 136 5.75 0.91 19.34
CA ARG A 136 6.72 1.63 20.17
C ARG A 136 6.14 2.94 20.71
N ILE A 137 5.30 3.61 19.92
CA ILE A 137 4.63 4.84 20.34
C ILE A 137 3.61 4.54 21.43
N LEU A 138 2.85 3.44 21.30
CA LEU A 138 1.93 3.00 22.35
C LEU A 138 2.66 2.62 23.65
N GLU A 139 3.86 2.03 23.55
CA GLU A 139 4.73 1.77 24.70
C GLU A 139 5.21 3.09 25.34
N GLN A 140 5.63 4.08 24.55
CA GLN A 140 6.00 5.42 25.06
C GLN A 140 4.82 6.14 25.73
N LEU A 141 3.60 6.01 25.20
CA LEU A 141 2.39 6.57 25.83
C LEU A 141 2.05 5.89 27.15
N ARG A 142 2.34 4.59 27.27
CA ARG A 142 2.20 3.87 28.53
C ARG A 142 3.19 4.40 29.57
N ASP A 143 4.46 4.53 29.21
CA ASP A 143 5.48 5.06 30.11
C ASP A 143 5.11 6.49 30.56
N LEU A 144 4.65 7.34 29.62
CA LEU A 144 4.20 8.69 29.91
C LEU A 144 3.00 8.72 30.88
N ALA A 145 2.04 7.80 30.72
CA ALA A 145 0.90 7.68 31.63
C ALA A 145 1.35 7.21 33.02
N ASP A 146 2.19 6.18 33.09
CA ASP A 146 2.70 5.61 34.34
C ASP A 146 3.51 6.65 35.15
N GLU A 147 4.32 7.48 34.49
CA GLU A 147 5.12 8.55 35.12
C GLU A 147 4.29 9.72 35.65
N ASN A 148 3.14 9.99 35.03
CA ASN A 148 2.30 11.17 35.34
C ASN A 148 1.00 10.81 36.07
N GLY A 149 0.88 9.56 36.57
CA GLY A 149 -0.30 9.09 37.31
C GLY A 149 -1.57 8.99 36.47
N GLY A 150 -1.44 8.90 35.14
CA GLY A 150 -2.53 8.78 34.18
C GLY A 150 -2.93 7.34 33.90
N GLU A 151 -4.16 7.14 33.43
CA GLU A 151 -4.60 5.84 32.93
C GLU A 151 -4.13 5.65 31.48
N HIS A 152 -3.31 4.62 31.24
CA HIS A 152 -2.79 4.31 29.91
C HIS A 152 -3.88 4.19 28.82
N GLU A 153 -5.04 3.61 29.14
CA GLU A 153 -6.15 3.48 28.19
C GLU A 153 -6.70 4.85 27.77
N LYS A 154 -6.83 5.78 28.73
CA LYS A 154 -7.28 7.16 28.45
C LYS A 154 -6.24 7.92 27.63
N PHE A 155 -4.95 7.78 27.95
CA PHE A 155 -3.86 8.39 27.18
C PHE A 155 -3.84 7.87 25.74
N SER A 156 -4.03 6.57 25.56
CA SER A 156 -4.11 5.94 24.24
C SER A 156 -5.31 6.45 23.44
N ALA A 157 -6.46 6.66 24.12
CA ALA A 157 -7.65 7.22 23.48
C ALA A 157 -7.42 8.67 23.03
N THR A 158 -6.89 9.52 23.92
CA THR A 158 -6.55 10.91 23.59
C THR A 158 -5.50 11.02 22.50
N TYR A 159 -4.49 10.15 22.50
CA TYR A 159 -3.52 10.07 21.40
C TYR A 159 -4.19 9.81 20.05
N LEU A 160 -5.13 8.87 19.98
CA LEU A 160 -5.84 8.53 18.74
C LEU A 160 -6.78 9.65 18.29
N GLU A 161 -7.41 10.35 19.23
CA GLU A 161 -8.20 11.54 18.96
C GLU A 161 -7.34 12.66 18.38
N ILE A 162 -6.22 13.00 19.03
CA ILE A 162 -5.25 14.01 18.59
C ILE A 162 -4.73 13.67 17.19
N ARG A 163 -4.42 12.40 16.92
CA ARG A 163 -4.05 11.95 15.56
C ARG A 163 -5.14 12.25 14.55
N GLY A 164 -6.39 11.93 14.86
CA GLY A 164 -7.54 12.20 14.01
C GLY A 164 -7.73 13.69 13.72
N GLN A 165 -7.54 14.55 14.74
CA GLN A 165 -7.59 16.00 14.63
C GLN A 165 -6.48 16.54 13.72
N ILE A 166 -5.21 16.16 13.98
CA ILE A 166 -4.04 16.55 13.17
C ILE A 166 -4.25 16.13 11.71
N ARG A 167 -4.72 14.91 11.47
CA ARG A 167 -4.99 14.41 10.11
C ARG A 167 -6.07 15.23 9.41
N SER A 168 -7.07 15.70 10.14
CA SER A 168 -8.21 16.45 9.59
C SER A 168 -7.95 17.96 9.52
N GLY A 169 -6.76 18.42 9.92
CA GLY A 169 -6.41 19.84 9.96
C GLY A 169 -7.14 20.61 11.07
N GLN A 170 -7.67 19.90 12.07
CA GLN A 170 -8.29 20.52 13.23
C GLN A 170 -7.21 20.96 14.23
N GLU A 171 -7.46 22.08 14.91
CA GLU A 171 -6.62 22.56 15.99
C GLU A 171 -6.78 21.63 17.21
N VAL A 172 -5.65 21.32 17.86
CA VAL A 172 -5.62 20.48 19.07
C VAL A 172 -5.75 21.37 20.29
N ASP A 173 -6.84 21.22 21.04
CA ASP A 173 -7.05 21.93 22.31
C ASP A 173 -6.24 21.27 23.42
N MET A 174 -5.00 21.74 23.60
CA MET A 174 -4.08 21.21 24.61
C MET A 174 -4.57 21.44 26.04
N GLU A 175 -5.29 22.53 26.30
CA GLU A 175 -5.79 22.85 27.65
C GLU A 175 -6.92 21.90 28.05
N HIS A 176 -7.81 21.60 27.11
CA HIS A 176 -8.87 20.62 27.31
C HIS A 176 -8.30 19.24 27.69
N HIS A 177 -7.33 18.75 26.91
CA HIS A 177 -6.72 17.45 27.18
C HIS A 177 -5.89 17.44 28.47
N ALA A 178 -5.18 18.53 28.78
CA ALA A 178 -4.40 18.64 30.02
C ALA A 178 -5.31 18.60 31.25
N GLY A 179 -6.44 19.33 31.21
CA GLY A 179 -7.46 19.30 32.25
C GLY A 179 -8.14 17.93 32.40
N TYR A 180 -8.44 17.26 31.28
CA TYR A 180 -9.04 15.92 31.30
C TYR A 180 -8.16 14.87 32.00
N HIS A 181 -6.85 14.92 31.77
CA HIS A 181 -5.88 13.98 32.38
C HIS A 181 -5.32 14.47 33.72
N ASN A 182 -5.61 15.71 34.13
CA ASN A 182 -4.97 16.37 35.28
C ASN A 182 -3.43 16.33 35.21
N VAL A 183 -2.89 16.62 34.02
CA VAL A 183 -1.44 16.69 33.75
C VAL A 183 -1.07 18.06 33.22
N SER A 184 0.24 18.34 33.15
CA SER A 184 0.69 19.60 32.57
C SER A 184 0.51 19.63 31.06
N ARG A 185 0.43 20.84 30.50
CA ARG A 185 0.35 21.06 29.05
C ARG A 185 1.54 20.47 28.30
N GLU A 186 2.71 20.45 28.93
CA GLU A 186 3.94 19.86 28.36
C GLU A 186 3.80 18.36 28.14
N ILE A 187 3.05 17.65 28.98
CA ILE A 187 2.75 16.21 28.80
C ILE A 187 1.87 16.02 27.57
N ILE A 188 0.84 16.85 27.39
CA ILE A 188 -0.01 16.80 26.20
C ILE A 188 0.77 17.16 24.93
N LEU A 189 1.70 18.12 25.01
CA LEU A 189 2.58 18.45 23.88
C LEU A 189 3.41 17.23 23.45
N GLN A 190 3.91 16.42 24.38
CA GLN A 190 4.58 15.16 24.05
C GLN A 190 3.66 14.16 23.35
N VAL A 191 2.40 14.03 23.80
CA VAL A 191 1.39 13.20 23.12
C VAL A 191 1.15 13.69 21.68
N VAL A 192 1.07 15.01 21.49
CA VAL A 192 0.95 15.63 20.15
C VAL A 192 2.15 15.30 19.27
N ASP A 193 3.37 15.37 19.80
CA ASP A 193 4.58 15.08 19.04
C ASP A 193 4.69 13.59 18.69
N LEU A 194 4.28 12.69 19.59
CA LEU A 194 4.13 11.26 19.30
C LEU A 194 3.09 11.02 18.18
N ALA A 195 1.95 11.72 18.22
CA ALA A 195 0.92 11.64 17.18
C ALA A 195 1.46 12.08 15.81
N LYS A 196 2.18 13.20 15.75
CA LYS A 196 2.83 13.69 14.52
C LYS A 196 3.86 12.69 14.00
N ALA A 197 4.78 12.23 14.86
CA ALA A 197 5.81 11.28 14.49
C ALA A 197 5.20 9.98 13.93
N SER A 198 4.10 9.52 14.52
CA SER A 198 3.41 8.37 13.99
C SER A 198 2.81 8.62 12.60
N ILE A 199 2.08 9.73 12.44
CA ILE A 199 1.48 10.13 11.17
C ILE A 199 2.54 10.23 10.06
N GLU A 200 3.68 10.85 10.34
CA GLU A 200 4.79 11.03 9.40
C GLU A 200 5.43 9.69 9.00
N SER A 201 5.39 8.70 9.90
CA SER A 201 5.94 7.36 9.63
C SER A 201 5.08 6.51 8.69
N CYS A 202 3.83 6.90 8.40
CA CYS A 202 2.89 6.16 7.56
C CYS A 202 3.34 6.16 6.08
N PRO A 203 3.77 5.01 5.50
CA PRO A 203 4.34 4.98 4.15
C PRO A 203 3.31 5.24 3.04
N TRP A 204 2.01 5.20 3.35
CA TRP A 204 0.92 5.48 2.40
C TRP A 204 0.51 6.96 2.35
N ARG A 205 1.19 7.84 3.09
CA ARG A 205 1.02 9.30 3.01
C ARG A 205 1.97 9.99 2.04
N LEU A 206 3.03 9.31 1.60
CA LEU A 206 4.07 9.86 0.72
C LEU A 206 3.67 9.96 -0.78
N SER A 207 2.38 9.99 -1.11
CA SER A 207 1.91 10.22 -2.49
C SER A 207 1.32 11.63 -2.60
N PRO A 208 2.01 12.57 -3.25
CA PRO A 208 1.62 13.98 -3.31
C PRO A 208 0.46 14.30 -4.27
N ASN A 209 -0.23 13.29 -4.82
CA ASN A 209 -1.27 13.50 -5.83
C ASN A 209 -2.63 13.02 -5.33
N ASP A 210 -3.20 13.75 -4.38
CA ASP A 210 -4.65 13.80 -4.17
C ASP A 210 -5.01 15.23 -3.71
N GLY A 211 -4.79 16.18 -4.62
CA GLY A 211 -5.46 17.48 -4.66
C GLY A 211 -6.49 17.48 -5.76
#